data_AF-A0A839ZVZ5-F1
#
_entry.id   AF-A0A839ZVZ5-F1
#
_cell.length_a   1.000
_cell.length_b   1.000
_cell.length_c   1.000
_cell.angle_alpha   90.00
_cell.angle_beta   90.00
_cell.angle_gamma   90.00
#
_symmetry.space_group_name_H-M   'P 1'
#
loop_
_entity.id
_entity.type
_entity.pdbx_description
1 polymer ?
#
loop_
_entity_poly.entity_id
_entity_poly.type
_entity_poly.pdbx_seq_one_letter_code
_entity_poly.pdbx_strand_id
1 'polypeptide(L)'
;MEEKRRNDLAASRAEEYAPRPTGGLFMAGVAGAGLLLAADAIISGFYGWRLRDNLESLAGLMAAGFAGGLAVFLRLEKKNQRARRNERAQINRDEDAKSQQDR
;
A
#
# COMPACT_ATOMS: atom_id res chain seq x y z
N MET A 1 -16.76 24.52 4.35
CA MET A 1 -15.79 24.70 3.25
C MET A 1 -14.34 24.53 3.73
N GLU A 2 -13.95 25.12 4.86
CA GLU A 2 -12.58 25.01 5.40
C GLU A 2 -12.13 23.58 5.75
N GLU A 3 -12.98 22.76 6.37
CA GLU A 3 -12.65 21.39 6.76
C GLU A 3 -12.22 20.50 5.59
N LYS A 4 -12.88 20.67 4.43
CA LYS A 4 -12.55 19.94 3.20
C LYS A 4 -11.17 20.35 2.68
N ARG A 5 -10.88 21.65 2.74
CA ARG A 5 -9.59 22.24 2.34
C ARG A 5 -8.44 21.77 3.25
N ARG A 6 -8.68 21.68 4.57
CA ARG A 6 -7.73 21.11 5.54
C ARG A 6 -7.47 19.63 5.27
N ASN A 7 -8.51 18.87 4.93
CA ASN A 7 -8.38 17.47 4.58
C ASN A 7 -7.57 17.23 3.31
N ASP A 8 -7.72 18.09 2.30
CA ASP A 8 -6.95 18.00 1.04
C ASP A 8 -5.49 18.43 1.22
N LEU A 9 -5.22 19.43 2.06
CA LEU A 9 -3.85 19.81 2.42
C LEU A 9 -3.12 18.70 3.18
N ALA A 10 -3.77 18.10 4.18
CA ALA A 10 -3.24 16.94 4.90
C ALA A 10 -3.07 15.71 4.00
N ALA A 11 -3.92 15.58 2.97
CA ALA A 11 -3.79 14.53 1.96
C ALA A 11 -2.51 14.69 1.13
N SER A 12 -2.29 15.90 0.59
CA SER A 12 -1.14 16.15 -0.28
C SER A 12 0.20 16.06 0.47
N ARG A 13 0.28 16.59 1.70
CA ARG A 13 1.50 16.46 2.53
C ARG A 13 1.80 15.02 2.92
N ALA A 14 0.77 14.23 3.24
CA ALA A 14 0.98 12.83 3.57
C ALA A 14 1.42 11.99 2.36
N GLU A 15 1.05 12.37 1.13
CA GLU A 15 1.46 11.66 -0.09
C GLU A 15 2.97 11.77 -0.40
N GLU A 16 3.63 12.83 0.07
CA GLU A 16 5.07 13.05 -0.12
C GLU A 16 5.93 12.00 0.59
N TYR A 17 5.50 11.53 1.77
CA TYR A 17 6.25 10.57 2.60
C TYR A 17 5.58 9.18 2.67
N ALA A 18 4.29 9.10 2.38
CA ALA A 18 3.53 7.85 2.37
C ALA A 18 2.58 7.85 1.16
N PRO A 19 3.06 7.47 -0.04
CA PRO A 19 2.21 7.43 -1.22
C PRO A 19 1.05 6.46 -1.01
N ARG A 20 -0.11 6.82 -1.56
CA ARG A 20 -1.27 5.92 -1.56
C ARG A 20 -0.96 4.71 -2.43
N PRO A 21 -1.28 3.49 -1.99
CA PRO A 21 -1.15 2.35 -2.87
C PRO A 21 -2.10 2.54 -4.07
N THR A 22 -1.55 2.63 -5.26
CA THR A 22 -2.26 2.83 -6.53
C THR A 22 -2.78 1.51 -7.09
N GLY A 23 -3.90 1.54 -7.84
CA GLY A 23 -4.42 0.37 -8.55
C GLY A 23 -5.43 -0.50 -7.77
N GLY A 24 -5.66 -0.22 -6.49
CA GLY A 24 -6.65 -0.95 -5.68
C GLY A 24 -6.17 -2.34 -5.22
N LEU A 25 -6.86 -2.87 -4.19
CA LEU A 25 -6.48 -4.09 -3.48
C LEU A 25 -6.32 -5.31 -4.41
N PHE A 26 -7.19 -5.42 -5.42
CA PHE A 26 -7.20 -6.52 -6.38
C PHE A 26 -5.96 -6.51 -7.29
N MET A 27 -5.57 -5.35 -7.83
CA MET A 27 -4.36 -5.23 -8.65
C MET A 27 -3.09 -5.55 -7.86
N ALA A 28 -3.03 -5.20 -6.57
CA ALA A 28 -1.89 -5.53 -5.72
C ALA A 28 -1.75 -7.05 -5.51
N GLY A 29 -2.88 -7.75 -5.34
CA GLY A 29 -2.89 -9.21 -5.28
C GLY A 29 -2.47 -9.84 -6.61
N VAL A 30 -3.01 -9.35 -7.74
CA VAL A 30 -2.65 -9.82 -9.09
C VAL A 30 -1.16 -9.56 -9.40
N ALA A 31 -0.63 -8.40 -9.01
CA ALA A 31 0.79 -8.09 -9.16
C ALA A 31 1.67 -9.03 -8.33
N GLY A 32 1.27 -9.32 -7.08
CA GLY A 32 1.97 -10.29 -6.23
C GLY A 32 1.99 -11.70 -6.83
N ALA A 33 0.87 -12.16 -7.37
CA ALA A 33 0.79 -13.45 -8.06
C ALA A 33 1.62 -13.46 -9.36
N GLY A 34 1.58 -12.38 -10.15
CA GLY A 34 2.37 -12.24 -11.37
C GLY A 34 3.89 -12.24 -11.12
N LEU A 35 4.33 -11.62 -10.02
CA LEU A 35 5.73 -11.61 -9.61
C LEU A 35 6.22 -13.02 -9.24
N LEU A 36 5.35 -13.82 -8.62
CA LEU A 36 5.63 -15.23 -8.32
C LEU A 36 5.67 -16.11 -9.57
N LEU A 37 4.81 -15.87 -10.54
CA LEU A 37 4.91 -16.55 -11.84
C LEU A 37 6.20 -16.20 -12.58
N ALA A 38 6.64 -14.94 -12.51
CA ALA A 38 7.93 -14.54 -13.08
C ALA A 38 9.10 -15.22 -12.37
N ALA A 39 9.06 -15.30 -11.03
CA ALA A 39 10.06 -16.04 -10.25
C ALA A 39 10.08 -17.53 -10.59
N ASP A 40 8.91 -18.15 -10.74
CA ASP A 40 8.77 -19.55 -11.16
C ASP A 40 9.38 -19.78 -12.55
N ALA A 41 9.09 -18.92 -13.53
CA ALA A 41 9.66 -19.03 -14.87
C ALA A 41 11.20 -18.98 -14.87
N ILE A 42 11.79 -18.14 -14.02
CA ILE A 42 13.25 -18.05 -13.86
C ILE A 42 13.80 -19.32 -13.22
N ILE A 43 13.23 -19.75 -12.08
CA ILE A 43 13.69 -20.93 -11.34
C ILE A 43 13.56 -22.20 -12.19
N SER A 44 12.44 -22.35 -12.90
CA SER A 44 12.20 -23.47 -13.80
C SER A 44 13.21 -23.54 -14.94
N GLY A 45 13.62 -22.37 -15.48
CA GLY A 45 14.67 -22.28 -16.50
C GLY A 45 16.05 -22.71 -16.01
N PHE A 46 16.38 -22.44 -14.74
CA PHE A 46 17.68 -22.79 -14.16
C PHE A 46 17.76 -24.22 -13.60
N TYR A 47 16.68 -24.69 -12.97
CA TYR A 47 16.68 -25.95 -12.21
C TYR A 47 15.93 -27.09 -12.91
N GLY A 48 15.27 -26.84 -14.05
CA GLY A 48 14.49 -27.84 -14.77
C GLY A 48 13.24 -28.35 -14.02
N TRP A 49 12.99 -27.86 -12.81
CA TRP A 49 11.76 -28.13 -12.07
C TRP A 49 10.61 -27.38 -12.71
N ARG A 50 9.67 -28.12 -13.30
CA ARG A 50 8.42 -27.56 -13.83
C ARG A 50 7.36 -27.64 -12.74
N LEU A 51 7.09 -26.51 -12.09
CA LEU A 51 5.96 -26.36 -11.17
C LEU A 51 4.59 -26.62 -11.83
N ARG A 52 4.52 -26.60 -13.17
CA ARG A 52 3.34 -27.06 -13.94
C ARG A 52 3.01 -28.54 -13.75
N ASP A 53 3.98 -29.37 -13.37
CA ASP A 53 3.74 -30.80 -13.15
C ASP A 53 3.01 -31.05 -11.81
N ASN A 54 2.99 -30.05 -10.91
CA ASN A 54 2.25 -30.09 -9.65
C ASN A 54 1.32 -28.88 -9.53
N LEU A 55 0.17 -28.98 -10.21
CA LEU A 55 -0.89 -27.97 -10.20
C LEU A 55 -1.33 -27.53 -8.80
N GLU A 56 -1.36 -28.45 -7.83
CA GLU A 56 -1.71 -28.15 -6.44
C GLU A 56 -0.68 -27.22 -5.78
N SER A 57 0.62 -27.47 -6.00
CA SER A 57 1.71 -26.64 -5.49
C SER A 57 1.72 -25.25 -6.14
N LEU A 58 1.45 -25.19 -7.46
CA LEU A 58 1.31 -23.93 -8.19
C LEU A 58 0.15 -23.09 -7.64
N ALA A 59 -1.01 -23.71 -7.39
CA ALA A 59 -2.17 -23.04 -6.82
C ALA A 59 -1.87 -22.51 -5.40
N GLY A 60 -1.17 -23.29 -4.58
CA GLY A 60 -0.71 -22.85 -3.25
C GLY A 60 0.22 -21.64 -3.29
N LEU A 61 1.21 -21.66 -4.21
CA LEU A 61 2.14 -20.54 -4.39
C LEU A 61 1.45 -19.27 -4.91
N MET A 62 0.52 -19.41 -5.86
CA MET A 62 -0.29 -18.31 -6.35
C MET A 62 -1.13 -17.68 -5.23
N ALA A 63 -1.78 -18.51 -4.41
CA ALA A 63 -2.55 -18.04 -3.26
C ALA A 63 -1.65 -17.33 -2.24
N ALA A 64 -0.47 -17.87 -1.95
CA ALA A 64 0.51 -17.25 -1.08
C ALA A 64 1.01 -15.90 -1.63
N GLY A 65 1.25 -15.82 -2.95
CA GLY A 65 1.64 -14.59 -3.63
C GLY A 65 0.59 -13.50 -3.62
N PHE A 66 -0.64 -13.90 -3.89
CA PHE A 66 -1.79 -13.01 -3.82
C PHE A 66 -1.97 -12.47 -2.39
N ALA A 67 -1.91 -13.34 -1.38
CA ALA A 67 -1.99 -12.94 0.02
C ALA A 67 -0.81 -12.02 0.43
N GLY A 68 0.40 -12.30 -0.06
CA GLY A 68 1.58 -11.46 0.15
C GLY A 68 1.41 -10.06 -0.44
N GLY A 69 0.94 -9.96 -1.69
CA GLY A 69 0.62 -8.68 -2.33
C GLY A 69 -0.46 -7.90 -1.57
N LEU A 70 -1.51 -8.59 -1.10
CA LEU A 70 -2.56 -8.01 -0.28
C LEU A 70 -2.02 -7.48 1.06
N ALA A 71 -1.17 -8.25 1.73
CA ALA A 71 -0.58 -7.87 3.02
C ALA A 71 0.30 -6.62 2.88
N VAL A 72 1.08 -6.52 1.80
CA VAL A 72 1.88 -5.32 1.49
C VAL A 72 0.96 -4.11 1.25
N PHE A 73 -0.10 -4.27 0.45
CA PHE A 73 -1.07 -3.20 0.20
C PHE A 73 -1.70 -2.69 1.51
N LEU A 74 -2.23 -3.59 2.35
CA LEU A 74 -2.86 -3.23 3.62
C LEU A 74 -1.86 -2.55 4.58
N ARG A 75 -0.60 -3.00 4.57
CA ARG A 75 0.47 -2.39 5.38
C ARG A 75 0.79 -0.97 4.91
N LEU A 76 0.83 -0.73 3.60
CA LEU A 76 1.03 0.60 3.01
C LEU A 76 -0.17 1.52 3.28
N GLU A 77 -1.39 1.00 3.14
CA GLU A 77 -2.61 1.74 3.44
C GLU A 77 -2.65 2.17 4.92
N LYS A 78 -2.32 1.25 5.83
CA LYS A 78 -2.24 1.56 7.27
C LYS A 78 -1.17 2.60 7.59
N LYS A 79 -0.02 2.57 6.91
CA LYS A 79 1.02 3.61 7.04
C LYS A 79 0.52 4.96 6.56
N ASN A 80 -0.15 5.01 5.41
CA ASN A 80 -0.70 6.24 4.86
C ASN A 80 -1.80 6.83 5.77
N GLN A 81 -2.71 6.00 6.27
CA GLN A 81 -3.73 6.44 7.22
C GLN A 81 -3.12 7.03 8.51
N ARG A 82 -2.02 6.45 9.01
CA ARG A 82 -1.29 7.00 10.16
C ARG A 82 -0.63 8.34 9.83
N ALA A 83 0.04 8.46 8.69
CA ALA A 83 0.64 9.73 8.25
C ALA A 83 -0.42 10.84 8.14
N ARG A 84 -1.56 10.55 7.51
CA ARG A 84 -2.69 11.49 7.40
C ARG A 84 -3.26 11.92 8.75
N ARG A 85 -3.36 11.01 9.71
CA ARG A 85 -3.82 11.35 11.07
C ARG A 85 -2.83 12.27 11.79
N ASN A 86 -1.53 12.03 11.63
CA ASN A 86 -0.49 12.87 12.23
C ASN A 86 -0.46 14.27 11.61
N GLU A 87 -0.58 14.39 10.29
CA GLU A 87 -0.65 15.68 9.59
C GLU A 87 -1.88 16.50 10.02
N ARG A 88 -3.06 15.86 10.14
CA ARG A 88 -4.27 16.52 10.64
C ARG A 88 -4.10 17.04 12.07
N ALA A 89 -3.45 16.26 12.93
CA ALA A 89 -3.23 16.65 14.32
C ALA A 89 -2.26 17.84 14.43
N GLN A 90 -1.26 17.95 13.54
CA GLN A 90 -0.38 19.12 13.47
C GLN A 90 -1.12 20.36 12.99
N ILE A 91 -1.91 20.26 11.90
CA ILE A 91 -2.66 21.38 11.35
C ILE A 91 -3.63 21.97 12.39
N ASN A 92 -4.32 21.13 13.16
CA ASN A 92 -5.21 21.61 14.21
C ASN A 92 -4.45 22.35 15.32
N ARG A 93 -3.28 21.84 15.76
CA ARG A 93 -2.46 22.52 16.78
C ARG A 93 -1.95 23.88 16.31
N ASP A 94 -1.55 23.97 15.04
CA ASP A 94 -1.02 25.21 14.46
C ASP A 94 -2.11 26.30 14.34
N GLU A 95 -3.35 25.90 14.04
CA GLU A 95 -4.51 26.80 14.05
C GLU A 95 -4.88 27.27 15.45
N ASP A 96 -4.88 26.36 16.44
CA ASP A 96 -5.15 26.72 17.84
C ASP A 96 -4.09 27.70 18.37
N ALA A 97 -2.81 27.50 18.03
CA ALA A 97 -1.72 28.40 18.41
C ALA A 97 -1.86 29.79 17.79
N LYS A 98 -2.22 29.89 16.51
CA LYS A 98 -2.50 31.19 15.86
C LYS A 98 -3.69 31.91 16.49
N SER A 99 -4.75 31.18 16.82
CA SER A 99 -5.94 31.76 17.46
C SER A 99 -5.69 32.34 18.85
N GLN A 100 -4.64 31.89 19.54
CA GLN A 100 -4.19 32.44 20.81
C GLN A 100 -3.27 33.65 20.65
N GLN A 101 -2.55 33.76 19.53
CA GLN A 101 -1.64 34.88 19.24
C GLN A 101 -2.38 36.12 18.72
N ASP A 102 -3.55 35.94 18.09
CA ASP A 102 -4.42 37.02 17.59
C ASP A 102 -5.41 37.54 18.65
N ARG A 103 -5.32 37.09 19.91
CA ARG A 103 -6.10 37.59 21.06
C ARG A 103 -5.23 38.44 21.98
#